data_AF-A0A2V5UT36-F1
#
_entry.id   AF-A0A2V5UT36-F1
#
_cell.length_a   1.000
_cell.length_b   1.000
_cell.length_c   1.000
_cell.angle_alpha   90.00
_cell.angle_beta   90.00
_cell.angle_gamma   90.00
#
_symmetry.space_group_name_H-M   'P 1'
#
loop_
_entity.id
_entity.type
_entity.pdbx_description
1 polymer ?
#
loop_
_entity_poly.entity_id
_entity_poly.type
_entity_poly.pdbx_seq_one_letter_code
_entity_poly.pdbx_strand_id
1 'polypeptide(L)'
;IEDPQALILNNSRILANAFGGPGGNINITADVFLVNSGGRVPTSLAGIVDASSALSTPGTINIQATFTTVTSEIAQLPETPLR
;
A
#
# COMPACT_ATOMS: atom_id res chain seq x y z
N ILE A 1 10.46 9.10 17.74
CA ILE A 1 10.43 9.08 16.26
C ILE A 1 8.97 8.89 15.95
N GLU A 2 8.34 9.88 15.34
CA GLU A 2 6.92 9.78 15.01
C GLU A 2 6.76 8.91 13.76
N ASP A 3 5.79 8.00 13.79
CA ASP A 3 5.43 7.21 12.63
C ASP A 3 4.86 8.13 11.54
N PRO A 4 5.01 7.77 10.25
CA PRO A 4 4.50 8.59 9.17
C PRO A 4 2.96 8.65 9.22
N GLN A 5 2.42 9.87 9.17
CA GLN A 5 0.98 10.09 9.10
C GLN A 5 0.35 9.44 7.85
N ALA A 6 1.11 9.36 6.74
CA ALA A 6 0.65 8.65 5.55
C ALA A 6 1.82 8.10 4.73
N LEU A 7 1.63 6.89 4.17
CA LEU A 7 2.45 6.34 3.11
C LEU A 7 1.60 6.23 1.84
N ILE A 8 2.01 6.93 0.78
CA ILE A 8 1.28 7.00 -0.49
C ILE A 8 2.12 6.36 -1.59
N LEU A 9 1.61 5.30 -2.20
CA LEU A 9 2.16 4.71 -3.41
C LEU A 9 1.43 5.28 -4.63
N ASN A 10 2.03 6.28 -5.28
CA ASN A 10 1.50 6.83 -6.52
C ASN A 10 2.19 6.18 -7.72
N ASN A 11 1.47 5.31 -8.43
CA ASN A 11 1.99 4.51 -9.54
C ASN A 11 3.34 3.83 -9.21
N SER A 12 3.50 3.42 -7.95
CA SER A 12 4.76 2.94 -7.38
C SER A 12 4.59 1.59 -6.69
N ARG A 13 5.71 0.91 -6.43
CA ARG A 13 5.74 -0.44 -5.84
C ARG A 13 6.84 -0.55 -4.78
N ILE A 14 6.61 -1.39 -3.77
CA ILE A 14 7.60 -1.78 -2.77
C ILE A 14 7.94 -3.25 -3.02
N LEU A 15 9.20 -3.52 -3.38
CA LEU A 15 9.66 -4.85 -3.75
C LEU A 15 10.85 -5.27 -2.88
N ALA A 16 10.75 -6.45 -2.29
CA ALA A 16 11.81 -7.12 -1.53
C ALA A 16 12.10 -8.50 -2.14
N ASN A 17 11.96 -8.61 -3.46
CA ASN A 17 12.02 -9.87 -4.18
C ASN A 17 13.45 -10.41 -4.23
N ALA A 18 13.59 -11.73 -4.19
CA ALA A 18 14.87 -12.42 -4.27
C ALA A 18 14.86 -13.55 -5.31
N PHE A 19 16.04 -13.92 -5.82
CA PHE A 19 16.18 -15.06 -6.72
C PHE A 19 16.70 -16.29 -5.99
N GLY A 20 17.94 -16.25 -5.50
CA GLY A 20 18.61 -17.40 -4.86
C GLY A 20 18.47 -17.48 -3.34
N GLY A 21 18.10 -16.38 -2.67
CA GLY A 21 17.91 -16.31 -1.22
C GLY A 21 16.45 -16.10 -0.82
N PRO A 22 16.12 -16.13 0.48
CA PRO A 22 14.79 -15.80 0.96
C PRO A 22 14.37 -14.39 0.52
N GLY A 23 13.08 -14.19 0.29
CA GLY A 23 12.53 -12.86 0.05
C GLY A 23 12.71 -11.98 1.28
N GLY A 24 12.90 -10.68 1.09
CA GLY A 24 13.07 -9.74 2.19
C GLY A 24 11.74 -9.46 2.91
N ASN A 25 11.79 -9.36 4.23
CA ASN A 25 10.60 -9.01 5.01
C ASN A 25 10.26 -7.53 4.84
N ILE A 26 8.99 -7.24 4.57
CA ILE A 26 8.46 -5.88 4.45
C ILE A 26 7.61 -5.60 5.69
N ASN A 27 7.98 -4.57 6.44
CA ASN A 27 7.20 -4.04 7.55
C ASN A 27 6.84 -2.59 7.26
N ILE A 28 5.55 -2.29 7.18
CA ILE A 28 5.03 -0.94 6.94
C ILE A 28 4.23 -0.53 8.17
N THR A 29 4.62 0.61 8.77
CA THR A 29 3.87 1.26 9.86
C THR A 29 3.55 2.68 9.41
N ALA A 30 2.27 3.03 9.40
CA ALA A 30 1.78 4.37 9.07
C ALA A 30 0.35 4.53 9.61
N ASP A 31 -0.12 5.75 9.83
CA ASP A 31 -1.55 5.93 10.19
C ASP A 31 -2.44 5.56 9.00
N VAL A 32 -2.05 5.96 7.79
CA VAL A 32 -2.77 5.71 6.55
C VAL A 32 -1.84 5.13 5.47
N PHE A 33 -2.28 4.06 4.79
CA PHE A 33 -1.61 3.53 3.61
C PHE A 33 -2.51 3.64 2.38
N LEU A 34 -2.10 4.47 1.41
CA LEU A 34 -2.85 4.76 0.19
C LEU A 34 -2.11 4.25 -1.04
N VAL A 35 -2.83 3.63 -1.96
CA VAL A 35 -2.29 3.19 -3.25
C VAL A 35 -3.09 3.82 -4.39
N ASN A 36 -2.44 4.69 -5.15
CA ASN A 36 -2.97 5.19 -6.41
C ASN A 36 -2.36 4.39 -7.57
N SER A 37 -3.16 3.55 -8.22
CA SER A 37 -2.76 2.80 -9.42
C SER A 37 -3.39 3.38 -10.68
N GLY A 38 -3.26 4.69 -10.90
CA GLY A 38 -3.71 5.36 -12.12
C GLY A 38 -5.25 5.35 -12.28
N GLY A 39 -5.97 5.58 -11.19
CA GLY A 39 -7.44 5.56 -11.17
C GLY A 39 -8.06 4.18 -10.99
N ARG A 40 -7.24 3.12 -10.86
CA ARG A 40 -7.70 1.79 -10.48
C ARG A 40 -7.48 1.57 -8.99
N VAL A 41 -8.54 1.17 -8.31
CA VAL A 41 -8.49 0.73 -6.92
C VAL A 41 -7.94 -0.70 -6.89
N PRO A 42 -6.81 -0.96 -6.22
CA PRO A 42 -6.33 -2.33 -6.07
C PRO A 42 -7.26 -3.11 -5.15
N THR A 43 -7.75 -4.26 -5.62
CA THR A 43 -8.50 -5.23 -4.77
C THR A 43 -7.56 -6.15 -4.00
N SER A 44 -6.25 -6.07 -4.27
CA SER A 44 -5.19 -6.80 -3.56
C SER A 44 -3.89 -6.00 -3.65
N LEU A 45 -2.96 -6.29 -2.75
CA LEU A 45 -1.60 -5.75 -2.78
C LEU A 45 -0.60 -6.59 -3.54
N ALA A 46 -1.02 -7.73 -4.09
CA ALA A 46 -0.14 -8.59 -4.86
C ALA A 46 0.43 -7.81 -6.06
N GLY A 47 1.76 -7.78 -6.17
CA GLY A 47 2.48 -7.03 -7.21
C GLY A 47 2.63 -5.52 -6.95
N ILE A 48 2.00 -4.97 -5.91
CA ILE A 48 2.24 -3.60 -5.42
C ILE A 48 3.23 -3.63 -4.25
N VAL A 49 3.01 -4.53 -3.30
CA VAL A 49 3.95 -4.89 -2.24
C VAL A 49 4.29 -6.37 -2.43
N ASP A 50 5.55 -6.67 -2.72
CA ASP A 50 5.98 -8.03 -3.04
C ASP A 50 7.29 -8.35 -2.32
N ALA A 51 7.33 -9.55 -1.74
CA ALA A 51 8.45 -10.11 -0.99
C ALA A 51 8.78 -11.52 -1.49
N SER A 52 8.50 -11.81 -2.76
CA SER A 52 8.63 -13.15 -3.33
C SER A 52 10.08 -13.63 -3.42
N SER A 53 10.26 -14.96 -3.48
CA SER A 53 11.53 -15.58 -3.85
C SER A 53 11.32 -16.68 -4.88
N ALA A 54 12.21 -16.77 -5.86
CA ALA A 54 12.12 -17.76 -6.93
C ALA A 54 12.61 -19.15 -6.51
N LEU A 55 13.72 -19.21 -5.75
CA LEU A 55 14.39 -20.47 -5.38
C LEU A 55 14.41 -20.73 -3.87
N SER A 56 13.76 -19.87 -3.08
CA SER A 56 13.72 -19.98 -1.62
C SER A 56 12.36 -19.57 -1.06
N THR A 57 12.25 -19.46 0.26
CA THR A 57 11.02 -19.03 0.93
C THR A 57 10.74 -17.54 0.69
N PRO A 58 9.50 -17.16 0.33
CA PRO A 58 9.07 -15.77 0.31
C PRO A 58 9.24 -15.10 1.68
N GLY A 59 9.51 -13.80 1.68
CA GLY A 59 9.50 -12.96 2.87
C GLY A 59 8.08 -12.68 3.36
N THR A 60 7.98 -12.16 4.58
CA THR A 60 6.69 -11.78 5.18
C THR A 60 6.37 -10.32 4.91
N ILE A 61 5.09 -10.02 4.64
CA ILE A 61 4.59 -8.65 4.50
C ILE A 61 3.68 -8.36 5.69
N ASN A 62 4.07 -7.43 6.55
CA ASN A 62 3.26 -6.92 7.65
C ASN A 62 2.96 -5.45 7.43
N ILE A 63 1.68 -5.08 7.44
CA ILE A 63 1.23 -3.70 7.25
C ILE A 63 0.35 -3.34 8.44
N GLN A 64 0.82 -2.39 9.23
CA GLN A 64 0.13 -1.79 10.36
C GLN A 64 -0.26 -0.37 9.96
N ALA A 65 -1.41 -0.26 9.32
CA ALA A 65 -1.96 1.02 8.88
C ALA A 65 -3.47 0.94 8.70
N THR A 66 -4.15 2.08 8.76
CA THR A 66 -5.52 2.18 8.27
C THR A 66 -5.49 2.07 6.75
N PHE A 67 -6.13 1.02 6.24
CA PHE A 67 -6.22 0.76 4.82
C PHE A 67 -7.40 1.54 4.24
N THR A 68 -7.12 2.70 3.67
CA THR A 68 -8.17 3.49 3.00
C THR A 68 -8.07 3.20 1.52
N THR A 69 -8.90 2.26 1.07
CA THR A 69 -9.24 2.12 -0.33
C THR A 69 -9.93 3.43 -0.74
N VAL A 70 -9.23 4.34 -1.40
CA VAL A 70 -9.86 5.53 -1.99
C VAL A 70 -10.65 5.05 -3.19
N THR A 71 -11.83 4.46 -2.94
CA THR A 71 -12.83 4.32 -3.99
C THR A 71 -13.09 5.73 -4.49
N SER A 72 -13.21 5.88 -5.80
CA SER A 72 -13.50 7.17 -6.45
C SER A 72 -14.87 7.75 -6.07
N GLU A 73 -15.43 7.42 -4.91
CA GLU A 73 -16.33 8.31 -4.18
C GLU A 73 -15.48 9.40 -3.53
N ILE A 74 -14.91 10.26 -4.36
CA ILE A 74 -14.76 11.65 -3.97
C ILE A 74 -16.21 12.11 -3.81
N ALA A 75 -16.77 11.96 -2.60
CA ALA A 75 -18.01 12.61 -2.25
C ALA A 75 -17.73 14.11 -2.43
N GLN A 76 -18.22 14.64 -3.54
CA GLN A 76 -18.22 16.07 -3.80
C GLN A 76 -18.84 16.72 -2.57
N LEU A 77 -18.07 17.57 -1.88
CA LEU A 77 -18.61 18.34 -0.76
C LEU A 77 -19.89 19.02 -1.29
N PRO A 78 -21.03 18.91 -0.58
CA PRO A 78 -22.24 19.59 -1.01
C PRO A 78 -21.89 21.06 -1.30
N GLU A 79 -22.16 21.50 -2.53
CA GLU A 79 -21.89 22.86 -3.02
C GLU A 79 -22.62 23.94 -2.18
N THR A 80 -23.49 23.52 -1.27
CA THR A 80 -24.23 24.35 -0.32
C THR A 80 -23.67 24.20 1.10
N PRO A 81 -23.08 25.25 1.67
CA PRO A 81 -22.92 25.37 3.11
C PRO A 81 -24.29 25.15 3.78
N LEU A 82 -24.29 24.43 4.92
CA LEU A 82 -25.48 24.35 5.76
C LEU A 82 -25.94 25.78 6.09
N ARG A 83 -27.19 26.09 5.72
CA ARG A 83 -27.82 27.38 5.99
C ARG A 83 -27.96 27.64 7.48
#